data_AF-A0A077NG27-F1
#
_entry.id   AF-A0A077NG27-F1
#
_cell.length_a   1.000
_cell.length_b   1.000
_cell.length_c   1.000
_cell.angle_alpha   90.00
_cell.angle_beta   90.00
_cell.angle_gamma   90.00
#
_symmetry.space_group_name_H-M   'P 1'
#
loop_
_entity.id
_entity.type
_entity.pdbx_description
1 polymer ?
#
loop_
_entity_poly.entity_id
_entity_poly.type
_entity_poly.pdbx_seq_one_letter_code
_entity_poly.pdbx_strand_id
1 'polypeptide(L)'
;MAKNEFLPFGIADGANVLSNEEYSNLATRTNGFSSGVAKSQELNKVWRQASVIASVVAQFIAETNKQDVLDDGNTAALRAGLLNALRATVGANIPVASQTLAGITKLSNATNSNSEVDAATPRAVKATYDLANTANQNAGNAITNANTAIQNAANANNNANSRLEKDQNGADIPNKPKFVDNLGLTDTVERAKNAASLTEWTPQIFNSDVYAKTIISGLPGADRTYLEVVNAVAMWQTYVGERSYTLRHPAVTGTVAIIEELYKKSELYTVTESNNRFGYKNDAKLDQNGWWKCGDTGVILQWGYTEKKLAESSETITFSTEFPRQCFGGLATPSYTRAHFSNSSAYFFNLNDGKRAVITCDQSTGAPDDGSYIFWWAVGI
;
A
#
# COMPACT_ATOMS: atom_id res chain seq x y z
N MET A 1 -3.07 2.46 77.31
CA MET A 1 -2.05 3.44 76.85
C MET A 1 -0.71 2.82 77.14
N ALA A 2 0.25 2.90 76.21
CA ALA A 2 1.61 2.39 76.47
C ALA A 2 2.23 3.11 77.66
N LYS A 3 2.96 2.36 78.49
CA LYS A 3 3.55 2.86 79.74
C LYS A 3 4.93 3.44 79.48
N ASN A 4 5.20 4.59 80.08
CA ASN A 4 6.54 5.20 80.15
C ASN A 4 7.04 5.11 81.60
N GLU A 5 8.11 4.36 81.83
CA GLU A 5 8.71 4.22 83.17
C GLU A 5 9.85 5.21 83.43
N PHE A 6 10.28 5.98 82.42
CA PHE A 6 11.22 7.08 82.61
C PHE A 6 10.45 8.30 83.12
N LEU A 7 10.36 8.42 84.44
CA LEU A 7 9.57 9.47 85.09
C LEU A 7 10.40 10.75 85.31
N PRO A 8 9.84 11.94 85.06
CA PRO A 8 10.55 13.19 85.25
C PRO A 8 10.66 13.53 86.74
N PHE A 9 11.84 13.97 87.17
CA PHE A 9 12.12 14.29 88.57
C PHE A 9 11.81 15.76 88.90
N GLY A 10 11.07 15.95 89.99
CA GLY A 10 10.91 17.25 90.64
C GLY A 10 10.16 18.28 89.81
N ILE A 11 9.19 17.91 88.95
CA ILE A 11 8.45 18.86 88.09
C ILE A 11 7.31 19.63 88.78
N ALA A 12 7.02 19.32 90.04
CA ALA A 12 5.92 19.94 90.77
C ALA A 12 6.14 21.43 91.05
N ASP A 13 5.05 22.17 91.20
CA ASP A 13 5.10 23.57 91.65
C ASP A 13 5.78 23.65 93.03
N GLY A 14 6.68 24.63 93.18
CA GLY A 14 7.46 24.78 94.41
C GLY A 14 8.56 23.74 94.61
N ALA A 15 8.83 22.86 93.64
CA ALA A 15 9.90 21.88 93.78
C ALA A 15 11.28 22.56 93.93
N ASN A 16 12.04 22.07 94.91
CA ASN A 16 13.33 22.58 95.36
C ASN A 16 14.42 22.48 94.27
N VAL A 17 14.42 23.42 93.32
CA VAL A 17 15.45 23.59 92.29
C VAL A 17 15.79 25.06 92.13
N LEU A 18 16.97 25.32 91.56
CA LEU A 18 17.34 26.65 91.10
C LEU A 18 16.47 27.14 89.94
N SER A 19 16.25 28.46 89.90
CA SER A 19 15.76 29.15 88.70
C SER A 19 16.74 28.98 87.54
N ASN A 20 16.28 29.27 86.31
CA ASN A 20 17.16 29.19 85.13
C ASN A 20 18.31 30.21 85.20
N GLU A 21 18.07 31.38 85.78
CA GLU A 21 19.08 32.43 85.97
C GLU A 21 20.15 32.00 86.98
N GLU A 22 19.75 31.54 88.17
CA GLU A 22 20.67 31.08 89.21
C GLU A 22 21.51 29.89 88.74
N TYR A 23 20.88 28.92 88.05
CA TYR A 23 21.60 27.78 87.49
C TYR A 23 22.57 28.18 86.39
N SER A 24 22.23 29.20 85.59
CA SER A 24 23.13 29.69 84.54
C SER A 24 24.40 30.33 85.11
N ASN A 25 24.27 30.98 86.27
CA ASN A 25 25.36 31.65 86.98
C ASN A 25 26.14 30.72 87.94
N LEU A 26 25.69 29.47 88.11
CA LEU A 26 26.32 28.52 89.02
C LEU A 26 27.67 28.03 88.47
N ALA A 27 28.77 28.36 89.16
CA ALA A 27 30.13 27.97 88.73
C ALA A 27 30.32 26.44 88.62
N THR A 28 29.69 25.66 89.50
CA THR A 28 29.78 24.19 89.51
C THR A 28 29.01 23.53 88.36
N ARG A 29 28.10 24.24 87.66
CA ARG A 29 27.47 23.72 86.43
C ARG A 29 28.52 23.43 85.35
N THR A 30 29.53 24.29 85.22
CA THR A 30 30.57 24.16 84.20
C THR A 30 31.70 23.25 84.67
N ASN A 31 32.19 23.43 85.90
CA ASN A 31 33.39 22.75 86.39
C ASN A 31 33.10 21.44 87.14
N GLY A 32 31.82 21.12 87.36
CA GLY A 32 31.41 20.07 88.29
C GLY A 32 31.63 20.47 89.75
N PHE A 33 31.16 19.61 90.66
CA PHE A 33 31.46 19.73 92.08
C PHE A 33 32.83 19.11 92.36
N SER A 34 33.74 19.87 92.99
CA SER A 34 35.08 19.38 93.33
C SER A 34 35.13 18.79 94.75
N SER A 35 35.10 19.62 95.78
CA SER A 35 35.10 19.22 97.19
C SER A 35 34.19 20.15 97.99
N GLY A 36 33.40 19.60 98.92
CA GLY A 36 32.41 20.34 99.71
C GLY A 36 30.98 19.81 99.59
N VAL A 37 30.02 20.56 100.12
CA VAL A 37 28.60 20.19 100.15
C VAL A 37 27.89 20.73 98.90
N ALA A 38 27.35 19.84 98.08
CA ALA A 38 26.46 20.21 96.98
C ALA A 38 25.04 20.49 97.53
N LYS A 39 24.46 21.66 97.19
CA LYS A 39 23.11 21.98 97.67
C LYS A 39 22.10 21.16 96.89
N SER A 40 21.07 20.64 97.59
CA SER A 40 20.03 19.81 96.99
C SER A 40 19.35 20.49 95.80
N GLN A 41 19.10 21.80 95.87
CA GLN A 41 18.53 22.59 94.77
C GLN A 41 19.40 22.65 93.50
N GLU A 42 20.72 22.55 93.64
CA GLU A 42 21.68 22.53 92.53
C GLU A 42 21.65 21.16 91.83
N LEU A 43 21.68 20.07 92.60
CA LEU A 43 21.59 18.71 92.08
C LEU A 43 20.21 18.39 91.49
N ASN A 44 19.14 18.79 92.17
CA ASN A 44 17.77 18.61 91.69
C ASN A 44 17.54 19.30 90.35
N LYS A 45 18.23 20.42 90.07
CA LYS A 45 18.15 21.09 88.76
C LYS A 45 18.74 20.23 87.64
N VAL A 46 19.90 19.62 87.88
CA VAL A 46 20.55 18.70 86.94
C VAL A 46 19.66 17.47 86.71
N TRP A 47 19.17 16.85 87.79
CA TRP A 47 18.29 15.68 87.71
C TRP A 47 16.98 16.00 87.00
N ARG A 48 16.35 17.14 87.28
CA ARG A 48 15.15 17.59 86.55
C ARG A 48 15.45 17.74 85.06
N GLN A 49 16.51 18.46 84.69
CA GLN A 49 16.83 18.67 83.26
C GLN A 49 17.09 17.34 82.52
N ALA A 50 17.83 16.42 83.12
CA ALA A 50 18.11 15.11 82.50
C ALA A 50 16.87 14.21 82.42
N SER A 51 16.15 14.05 83.54
CA SER A 51 14.99 13.15 83.62
C SER A 51 13.79 13.64 82.81
N VAL A 52 13.59 14.95 82.68
CA VAL A 52 12.53 15.51 81.80
C VAL A 52 12.79 15.15 80.34
N ILE A 53 14.02 15.29 79.85
CA ILE A 53 14.36 14.90 78.48
C ILE A 53 14.22 13.39 78.29
N ALA A 54 14.70 12.59 79.24
CA ALA A 54 14.53 11.13 79.19
C ALA A 54 13.05 10.73 79.11
N SER A 55 12.21 11.36 79.95
CA SER A 55 10.77 11.10 79.96
C SER A 55 10.09 11.50 78.65
N VAL A 56 10.43 12.65 78.08
CA VAL A 56 9.87 13.11 76.79
C VAL A 56 10.23 12.14 75.66
N VAL A 57 11.49 11.70 75.59
CA VAL A 57 11.94 10.74 74.57
C VAL A 57 11.26 9.39 74.76
N ALA A 58 11.18 8.88 76.00
CA ALA A 58 10.51 7.62 76.28
C ALA A 58 9.00 7.68 76.02
N GLN A 59 8.36 8.81 76.30
CA GLN A 59 6.95 9.04 75.98
C GLN A 59 6.72 9.02 74.47
N PHE A 60 7.58 9.70 73.71
CA PHE A 60 7.53 9.69 72.24
C PHE A 60 7.65 8.26 71.69
N ILE A 61 8.57 7.45 72.22
CA ILE A 61 8.72 6.05 71.84
C ILE A 61 7.45 5.26 72.17
N ALA A 62 6.94 5.41 73.39
CA ALA A 62 5.79 4.65 73.88
C ALA A 62 4.52 4.92 73.06
N GLU A 63 4.24 6.20 72.81
CA GLU A 63 3.08 6.64 72.03
C GLU A 63 3.18 6.24 70.57
N THR A 64 4.34 6.46 69.95
CA THR A 64 4.54 6.18 68.51
C THR A 64 4.50 4.69 68.21
N ASN A 65 5.18 3.88 69.03
CA ASN A 65 5.26 2.43 68.81
C ASN A 65 4.08 1.66 69.44
N LYS A 66 3.27 2.31 70.29
CA LYS A 66 2.20 1.67 71.07
C LYS A 66 2.72 0.52 71.95
N GLN A 67 3.91 0.69 72.51
CA GLN A 67 4.61 -0.31 73.32
C GLN A 67 5.20 0.32 74.57
N ASP A 68 5.23 -0.42 75.67
CA ASP A 68 5.80 0.06 76.92
C ASP A 68 7.31 0.33 76.79
N VAL A 69 7.77 1.35 77.50
CA VAL A 69 9.19 1.71 77.61
C VAL A 69 9.59 1.57 79.07
N LEU A 70 10.26 0.46 79.37
CA LEU A 70 10.61 0.02 80.72
C LEU A 70 11.96 0.57 81.17
N ASP A 71 12.10 0.85 82.48
CA ASP A 71 13.39 1.25 83.10
C ASP A 71 14.10 0.02 83.68
N ASP A 72 14.52 -0.90 82.81
CA ASP A 72 15.16 -2.18 83.15
C ASP A 72 16.66 -2.24 82.77
N GLY A 73 17.22 -1.11 82.33
CA GLY A 73 18.60 -1.01 81.83
C GLY A 73 18.82 -1.56 80.42
N ASN A 74 17.77 -1.99 79.70
CA ASN A 74 17.88 -2.55 78.35
C ASN A 74 18.04 -1.45 77.28
N THR A 75 19.27 -0.94 77.16
CA THR A 75 19.63 0.09 76.17
C THR A 75 19.41 -0.34 74.71
N ALA A 76 19.46 -1.64 74.41
CA ALA A 76 19.20 -2.16 73.08
C ALA A 76 17.72 -2.02 72.69
N ALA A 77 16.81 -2.37 73.61
CA ALA A 77 15.38 -2.17 73.41
C ALA A 77 15.03 -0.69 73.27
N LEU A 78 15.60 0.18 74.11
CA LEU A 78 15.38 1.63 74.03
C LEU A 78 15.86 2.21 72.68
N ARG A 79 17.06 1.80 72.22
CA ARG A 79 17.59 2.22 70.91
C ARG A 79 16.70 1.74 69.75
N ALA A 80 16.28 0.48 69.78
CA ALA A 80 15.41 -0.08 68.75
C ALA A 80 14.04 0.63 68.74
N GLY A 81 13.48 0.88 69.92
CA GLY A 81 12.26 1.65 70.10
C GLY A 81 12.35 3.05 69.51
N LEU A 82 13.42 3.79 69.83
CA LEU A 82 13.65 5.12 69.26
C LEU A 82 13.77 5.09 67.74
N LEU A 83 14.55 4.16 67.19
CA LEU A 83 14.70 4.02 65.73
C LEU A 83 13.35 3.71 65.05
N ASN A 84 12.54 2.84 65.65
CA ASN A 84 11.21 2.51 65.13
C ASN A 84 10.25 3.70 65.21
N ALA A 85 10.26 4.45 66.31
CA ALA A 85 9.43 5.65 66.46
C ALA A 85 9.78 6.73 65.43
N LEU A 86 11.08 6.94 65.18
CA LEU A 86 11.55 7.85 64.13
C LEU A 86 11.11 7.39 62.75
N ARG A 87 11.27 6.10 62.41
CA ARG A 87 10.83 5.54 61.12
C ARG A 87 9.33 5.64 60.92
N ALA A 88 8.54 5.32 61.94
CA ALA A 88 7.08 5.42 61.90
C ALA A 88 6.63 6.88 61.70
N THR A 89 7.26 7.82 62.40
CA THR A 89 7.00 9.25 62.25
C THR A 89 7.31 9.73 60.84
N VAL A 90 8.47 9.37 60.28
CA VAL A 90 8.83 9.72 58.90
C VAL A 90 7.85 9.10 57.90
N GLY A 91 7.51 7.83 58.05
CA GLY A 91 6.58 7.15 57.14
C GLY A 91 5.15 7.67 57.19
N ALA A 92 4.68 8.14 58.36
CA ALA A 92 3.34 8.71 58.49
C ALA A 92 3.24 10.15 57.97
N ASN A 93 4.34 10.91 58.00
CA ASN A 93 4.34 12.34 57.67
C ASN A 93 4.91 12.66 56.28
N ILE A 94 5.57 11.71 55.62
CA ILE A 94 6.04 11.87 54.24
C ILE A 94 5.24 10.93 53.34
N PRO A 95 4.19 11.44 52.66
CA PRO A 95 3.35 10.61 51.80
C PRO A 95 4.11 10.15 50.55
N VAL A 96 3.50 9.24 49.79
CA VAL A 96 3.93 8.96 48.42
C VAL A 96 3.68 10.20 47.58
N ALA A 97 4.65 10.59 46.74
CA ALA A 97 4.46 11.75 45.87
C ALA A 97 3.36 11.49 44.84
N SER A 98 2.60 12.53 44.51
CA SER A 98 1.62 12.53 43.44
C SER A 98 1.72 13.83 42.65
N GLN A 99 0.86 14.00 41.65
CA GLN A 99 0.81 15.22 40.84
C GLN A 99 0.42 16.46 41.65
N THR A 100 -0.22 16.31 42.81
CA THR A 100 -0.75 17.41 43.64
C THR A 100 -0.18 17.44 45.06
N LEU A 101 0.55 16.39 45.48
CA LEU A 101 1.12 16.27 46.82
C LEU A 101 2.59 15.84 46.74
N ALA A 102 3.49 16.64 47.33
CA ALA A 102 4.90 16.29 47.42
C ALA A 102 5.12 15.08 48.35
N GLY A 103 6.08 14.23 48.02
CA GLY A 103 6.33 12.99 48.76
C GLY A 103 7.54 12.22 48.24
N ILE A 104 7.69 10.96 48.65
CA ILE A 104 8.73 10.05 48.14
C ILE A 104 8.20 9.27 46.94
N THR A 105 9.03 9.09 45.90
CA THR A 105 8.69 8.32 44.69
C THR A 105 9.78 7.28 44.42
N LYS A 106 9.39 6.12 43.90
CA LYS A 106 10.33 5.12 43.38
C LYS A 106 10.74 5.49 41.96
N LEU A 107 12.00 5.27 41.60
CA LEU A 107 12.50 5.57 40.26
C LEU A 107 12.36 4.34 39.34
N SER A 108 11.93 4.56 38.10
CA SER A 108 11.82 3.52 37.08
C SER A 108 12.53 3.89 35.79
N ASN A 109 13.17 2.89 35.18
CA ASN A 109 13.81 3.00 33.87
C ASN A 109 12.92 2.48 32.72
N ALA A 110 11.69 2.04 33.02
CA ALA A 110 10.77 1.57 32.00
C ALA A 110 10.31 2.74 31.11
N THR A 111 10.26 2.52 29.79
CA THR A 111 9.83 3.51 28.80
C THR A 111 8.36 3.35 28.38
N ASN A 112 7.67 2.33 28.89
CA ASN A 112 6.30 1.97 28.58
C ASN A 112 5.48 1.63 29.84
N SER A 113 5.86 2.18 30.99
CA SER A 113 5.18 1.93 32.26
C SER A 113 3.87 2.70 32.35
N ASN A 114 2.83 2.07 32.89
CA ASN A 114 1.57 2.71 33.28
C ASN A 114 1.52 3.05 34.79
N SER A 115 2.65 2.97 35.49
CA SER A 115 2.72 3.26 36.93
C SER A 115 2.50 4.75 37.19
N GLU A 116 1.55 5.08 38.06
CA GLU A 116 1.28 6.45 38.51
C GLU A 116 2.07 6.84 39.77
N VAL A 117 2.80 5.89 40.36
CA VAL A 117 3.55 6.06 41.63
C VAL A 117 5.06 5.95 41.46
N ASP A 118 5.54 5.71 40.24
CA ASP A 118 6.96 5.69 39.90
C ASP A 118 7.34 6.92 39.05
N ALA A 119 8.48 7.54 39.34
CA ALA A 119 9.03 8.62 38.54
C ALA A 119 10.00 8.05 37.48
N ALA A 120 9.92 8.59 36.27
CA ALA A 120 10.85 8.26 35.20
C ALA A 120 12.27 8.77 35.53
N THR A 121 13.28 7.96 35.22
CA THR A 121 14.68 8.41 35.31
C THR A 121 15.09 9.21 34.07
N PRO A 122 16.16 10.03 34.14
CA PRO A 122 16.76 10.65 32.96
C PRO A 122 17.14 9.63 31.87
N ARG A 123 17.50 8.40 32.27
CA ARG A 123 17.81 7.30 31.35
C ARG A 123 16.57 6.83 30.57
N ALA A 124 15.42 6.68 31.22
CA ALA A 124 14.16 6.37 30.53
C ALA A 124 13.79 7.47 29.54
N VAL A 125 13.88 8.74 29.97
CA VAL A 125 13.59 9.90 29.12
C VAL A 125 14.51 9.93 27.90
N LYS A 126 15.82 9.69 28.09
CA LYS A 126 16.79 9.60 26.99
C LYS A 126 16.43 8.49 26.00
N ALA A 127 16.10 7.29 26.50
CA ALA A 127 15.74 6.17 25.65
C ALA A 127 14.48 6.46 24.82
N THR A 128 13.45 7.05 25.42
CA THR A 128 12.24 7.49 24.69
C THR A 128 12.56 8.57 23.66
N TYR A 129 13.43 9.54 24.00
CA TYR A 129 13.89 10.57 23.06
C TYR A 129 14.63 9.97 21.86
N ASP A 130 15.54 9.02 22.10
CA ASP A 130 16.31 8.37 21.03
C ASP A 130 15.37 7.59 20.09
N LEU A 131 14.38 6.86 20.63
CA LEU A 131 13.34 6.18 19.83
C LEU A 131 12.49 7.16 19.00
N ALA A 132 12.08 8.28 19.60
CA ALA A 132 11.32 9.32 18.91
C ALA A 132 12.15 9.96 17.78
N ASN A 133 13.44 10.19 18.01
CA ASN A 133 14.35 10.72 16.99
C ASN A 133 14.53 9.74 15.83
N THR A 134 14.66 8.43 16.09
CA THR A 134 14.68 7.39 15.05
C THR A 134 13.39 7.38 14.24
N ALA A 135 12.23 7.45 14.89
CA ALA A 135 10.94 7.51 14.19
C ALA A 135 10.84 8.73 13.26
N ASN A 136 11.31 9.90 13.72
CA ASN A 136 11.34 11.12 12.92
C ASN A 136 12.26 10.99 11.69
N GLN A 137 13.45 10.38 11.85
CA GLN A 137 14.34 10.10 10.72
C GLN A 137 13.72 9.14 9.70
N ASN A 138 13.05 8.09 10.17
CA ASN A 138 12.35 7.14 9.31
C ASN A 138 11.24 7.82 8.50
N ALA A 139 10.48 8.73 9.13
CA ALA A 139 9.48 9.54 8.43
C ALA A 139 10.13 10.43 7.35
N GLY A 140 11.26 11.08 7.66
CA GLY A 140 12.03 11.86 6.69
C GLY A 140 12.50 11.03 5.50
N ASN A 141 13.01 9.82 5.73
CA ASN A 141 13.44 8.90 4.68
C ASN A 141 12.26 8.46 3.79
N ALA A 142 11.10 8.20 4.38
CA ALA A 142 9.89 7.85 3.62
C ALA A 142 9.45 9.00 2.69
N ILE A 143 9.52 10.25 3.15
CA ILE A 143 9.23 11.44 2.33
C ILE A 143 10.22 11.54 1.16
N THR A 144 11.51 11.35 1.42
CA THR A 144 12.54 11.35 0.36
C THR A 144 12.26 10.29 -0.69
N ASN A 145 11.97 9.05 -0.28
CA ASN A 145 11.66 7.95 -1.19
C ASN A 145 10.40 8.25 -2.02
N ALA A 146 9.37 8.84 -1.40
CA ALA A 146 8.15 9.25 -2.10
C ALA A 146 8.44 10.32 -3.17
N ASN A 147 9.25 11.34 -2.82
CA ASN A 147 9.66 12.36 -3.76
C ASN A 147 10.47 11.78 -4.93
N THR A 148 11.39 10.86 -4.66
CA THR A 148 12.13 10.14 -5.71
C THR A 148 11.20 9.34 -6.62
N ALA A 149 10.20 8.66 -6.06
CA ALA A 149 9.21 7.92 -6.86
C ALA A 149 8.37 8.85 -7.76
N ILE A 150 7.93 10.00 -7.24
CA ILE A 150 7.20 11.02 -8.00
C ILE A 150 8.07 11.55 -9.15
N GLN A 151 9.35 11.84 -8.88
CA GLN A 151 10.28 12.30 -9.90
C GLN A 151 10.54 11.23 -10.97
N ASN A 152 10.71 9.96 -10.58
CA ASN A 152 10.87 8.86 -11.53
C ASN A 152 9.63 8.69 -12.41
N ALA A 153 8.43 8.82 -11.85
CA ALA A 153 7.19 8.79 -12.62
C ALA A 153 7.08 9.97 -13.61
N ALA A 154 7.44 11.18 -13.17
CA ALA A 154 7.49 12.35 -14.04
C ALA A 154 8.50 12.16 -15.19
N ASN A 155 9.69 11.64 -14.89
CA ASN A 155 10.71 11.34 -15.89
C ASN A 155 10.24 10.27 -16.88
N ALA A 156 9.58 9.21 -16.40
CA ALA A 156 9.02 8.17 -17.26
C ALA A 156 7.95 8.74 -18.20
N ASN A 157 7.07 9.61 -17.70
CA ASN A 157 6.05 10.27 -18.50
C ASN A 157 6.66 11.21 -19.55
N ASN A 158 7.65 12.02 -19.16
CA ASN A 158 8.36 12.89 -20.09
C ASN A 158 9.04 12.08 -21.20
N ASN A 159 9.72 10.99 -20.84
CA ASN A 159 10.35 10.09 -21.80
C ASN A 159 9.32 9.45 -22.75
N ALA A 160 8.18 9.00 -22.24
CA ALA A 160 7.11 8.44 -23.05
C ALA A 160 6.56 9.48 -24.04
N ASN A 161 6.27 10.69 -23.56
CA ASN A 161 5.79 11.78 -24.39
C ASN A 161 6.77 12.12 -25.52
N SER A 162 8.06 12.26 -25.22
CA SER A 162 9.08 12.57 -26.22
C SER A 162 9.27 11.45 -27.25
N ARG A 163 9.08 10.17 -26.88
CA ARG A 163 9.26 9.03 -27.80
C ARG A 163 8.02 8.73 -28.65
N LEU A 164 6.86 9.19 -28.22
CA LEU A 164 5.58 9.02 -28.93
C LEU A 164 5.20 10.25 -29.76
N GLU A 165 6.02 11.29 -29.77
CA GLU A 165 5.78 12.53 -30.51
C GLU A 165 5.90 12.28 -32.02
N LYS A 166 4.77 12.08 -32.69
CA LYS A 166 4.72 11.72 -34.12
C LYS A 166 5.37 12.76 -35.02
N ASP A 167 5.28 14.03 -34.68
CA ASP A 167 5.86 15.13 -35.45
C ASP A 167 7.40 15.10 -35.40
N GLN A 168 8.00 14.39 -34.43
CA GLN A 168 9.44 14.15 -34.32
C GLN A 168 9.90 12.86 -35.03
N ASN A 169 8.99 12.01 -35.51
CA ASN A 169 9.36 10.76 -36.16
C ASN A 169 10.12 11.05 -37.48
N GLY A 170 11.42 10.79 -37.46
CA GLY A 170 12.32 11.06 -38.59
C GLY A 170 12.76 12.52 -38.70
N ALA A 171 12.60 13.33 -37.65
CA ALA A 171 13.15 14.68 -37.57
C ALA A 171 14.69 14.69 -37.52
N ASP A 172 15.28 13.63 -36.97
CA ASP A 172 16.72 13.40 -36.87
C ASP A 172 17.35 12.84 -38.15
N ILE A 173 16.54 12.48 -39.17
CA ILE A 173 17.03 11.97 -40.45
C ILE A 173 17.49 13.15 -41.32
N PRO A 174 18.82 13.37 -41.52
CA PRO A 174 19.32 14.57 -42.19
C PRO A 174 19.02 14.58 -43.70
N ASN A 175 18.95 13.39 -44.30
CA ASN A 175 18.64 13.20 -45.72
C ASN A 175 17.61 12.08 -45.88
N LYS A 176 16.32 12.45 -45.78
CA LYS A 176 15.18 11.53 -45.91
C LYS A 176 15.18 10.77 -47.25
N PRO A 177 15.45 11.40 -48.42
CA PRO A 177 15.58 10.67 -49.67
C PRO A 177 16.63 9.55 -49.64
N LYS A 178 17.83 9.82 -49.11
CA LYS A 178 18.89 8.79 -49.03
C LYS A 178 18.55 7.67 -48.04
N PHE A 179 17.83 8.00 -46.97
CA PHE A 179 17.33 7.00 -46.03
C PHE A 179 16.34 6.02 -46.68
N VAL A 180 15.38 6.54 -47.46
CA VAL A 180 14.43 5.72 -48.24
C VAL A 180 15.14 4.81 -49.25
N ASP A 181 16.16 5.36 -49.92
CA ASP A 181 17.01 4.62 -50.86
C ASP A 181 17.76 3.46 -50.18
N ASN A 182 18.39 3.72 -49.03
CA ASN A 182 19.10 2.69 -48.27
C ASN A 182 18.18 1.57 -47.74
N LEU A 183 16.89 1.85 -47.54
CA LEU A 183 15.88 0.83 -47.19
C LEU A 183 15.36 0.05 -48.40
N GLY A 184 15.77 0.39 -49.62
CA GLY A 184 15.26 -0.24 -50.85
C GLY A 184 13.81 0.13 -51.17
N LEU A 185 13.31 1.26 -50.64
CA LEU A 185 11.90 1.67 -50.77
C LEU A 185 11.67 2.70 -51.88
N THR A 186 12.70 3.09 -52.64
CA THR A 186 12.62 4.10 -53.71
C THR A 186 11.49 3.80 -54.69
N ASP A 187 11.45 2.58 -55.25
CA ASP A 187 10.42 2.14 -56.20
C ASP A 187 9.02 2.13 -55.57
N THR A 188 8.91 1.83 -54.27
CA THR A 188 7.63 1.80 -53.56
C THR A 188 7.07 3.21 -53.40
N VAL A 189 7.92 4.18 -53.03
CA VAL A 189 7.54 5.59 -52.93
C VAL A 189 7.16 6.14 -54.30
N GLU A 190 7.89 5.79 -55.36
CA GLU A 190 7.57 6.21 -56.73
C GLU A 190 6.24 5.64 -57.21
N ARG A 191 5.99 4.35 -56.98
CA ARG A 191 4.69 3.71 -57.28
C ARG A 191 3.55 4.32 -56.49
N ALA A 192 3.75 4.66 -55.22
CA ALA A 192 2.73 5.31 -54.39
C ALA A 192 2.43 6.74 -54.87
N LYS A 193 3.44 7.51 -55.27
CA LYS A 193 3.25 8.85 -55.85
C LYS A 193 2.48 8.81 -57.18
N ASN A 194 2.74 7.78 -57.98
CA ASN A 194 2.07 7.55 -59.26
C ASN A 194 0.83 6.66 -59.14
N ALA A 195 0.40 6.32 -57.91
CA ALA A 195 -0.80 5.54 -57.71
C ALA A 195 -1.99 6.41 -58.12
N ALA A 196 -2.78 5.93 -59.08
CA ALA A 196 -3.99 6.60 -59.49
C ALA A 196 -4.92 6.73 -58.28
N SER A 197 -5.22 7.97 -57.89
CA SER A 197 -6.31 8.27 -56.98
C SER A 197 -7.61 7.76 -57.61
N LEU A 198 -8.26 6.77 -56.99
CA LEU A 198 -9.65 6.41 -57.24
C LEU A 198 -10.57 7.50 -56.66
N THR A 199 -10.40 8.74 -57.11
CA THR A 199 -11.33 9.82 -56.86
C THR A 199 -12.58 9.55 -57.68
N GLU A 200 -13.57 9.00 -56.99
CA GLU A 200 -15.00 9.11 -57.23
C GLU A 200 -15.48 8.68 -58.63
N TRP A 201 -15.83 7.39 -58.72
CA TRP A 201 -16.76 6.87 -59.73
C TRP A 201 -18.11 7.57 -59.56
N THR A 202 -18.30 8.73 -60.19
CA THR A 202 -19.60 9.40 -60.29
C THR A 202 -20.18 9.11 -61.68
N PRO A 203 -21.13 8.16 -61.82
CA PRO A 203 -21.80 7.95 -63.10
C PRO A 203 -22.55 9.23 -63.48
N GLN A 204 -22.21 9.81 -64.63
CA GLN A 204 -22.95 10.94 -65.19
C GLN A 204 -24.02 10.41 -66.15
N ILE A 205 -25.27 10.81 -65.95
CA ILE A 205 -26.39 10.44 -66.81
C ILE A 205 -26.59 11.57 -67.84
N PHE A 206 -26.45 11.26 -69.12
CA PHE A 206 -26.86 12.12 -70.23
C PHE A 206 -27.74 11.31 -71.18
N ASN A 207 -28.90 11.84 -71.57
CA ASN A 207 -29.82 11.20 -72.52
C ASN A 207 -30.15 9.72 -72.21
N SER A 208 -30.47 9.40 -70.96
CA SER A 208 -31.04 8.10 -70.54
C SER A 208 -30.10 6.89 -70.55
N ASP A 209 -28.85 7.02 -70.98
CA ASP A 209 -27.86 5.93 -70.98
C ASP A 209 -26.88 6.04 -69.80
N VAL A 210 -26.47 4.89 -69.22
CA VAL A 210 -25.51 4.85 -68.09
C VAL A 210 -24.08 4.90 -68.64
N TYR A 211 -23.39 6.01 -68.39
CA TYR A 211 -21.97 6.19 -68.71
C TYR A 211 -21.10 5.88 -67.49
N ALA A 212 -20.24 4.87 -67.60
CA ALA A 212 -19.05 4.78 -66.76
C ALA A 212 -17.91 5.51 -67.49
N LYS A 213 -17.50 6.66 -66.97
CA LYS A 213 -16.47 7.51 -67.56
C LYS A 213 -15.30 7.63 -66.58
N THR A 214 -14.12 7.17 -66.98
CA THR A 214 -12.89 7.41 -66.21
C THR A 214 -11.96 8.33 -66.99
N ILE A 215 -11.36 9.28 -66.28
CA ILE A 215 -10.38 10.21 -66.85
C ILE A 215 -9.03 9.51 -66.87
N ILE A 216 -8.44 9.35 -68.05
CA ILE A 216 -7.05 8.94 -68.22
C ILE A 216 -6.28 10.21 -68.59
N SER A 217 -5.99 11.06 -67.59
CA SER A 217 -5.23 12.30 -67.80
C SER A 217 -3.73 12.02 -67.88
N GLY A 218 -3.00 12.78 -68.70
CA GLY A 218 -1.53 12.76 -68.73
C GLY A 218 -0.86 12.07 -69.93
N LEU A 219 -1.61 11.72 -70.98
CA LEU A 219 -1.02 11.20 -72.23
C LEU A 219 -0.33 12.34 -73.02
N PRO A 220 0.95 12.18 -73.43
CA PRO A 220 1.67 13.21 -74.17
C PRO A 220 0.94 13.61 -75.46
N GLY A 221 0.67 14.92 -75.63
CA GLY A 221 0.02 15.47 -76.84
C GLY A 221 -1.51 15.42 -76.86
N ALA A 222 -2.16 14.97 -75.78
CA ALA A 222 -3.60 14.97 -75.62
C ALA A 222 -4.05 15.92 -74.51
N ASP A 223 -5.08 16.74 -74.76
CA ASP A 223 -5.64 17.63 -73.74
C ASP A 223 -6.39 16.83 -72.68
N ARG A 224 -7.23 15.88 -73.12
CA ARG A 224 -7.98 14.95 -72.26
C ARG A 224 -8.24 13.63 -72.98
N THR A 225 -8.12 12.52 -72.28
CA THR A 225 -8.52 11.19 -72.75
C THR A 225 -9.48 10.55 -71.77
N TYR A 226 -10.54 9.95 -72.30
CA TYR A 226 -11.56 9.24 -71.55
C TYR A 226 -11.62 7.78 -71.99
N LEU A 227 -11.84 6.91 -71.01
CA LEU A 227 -12.37 5.57 -71.25
C LEU A 227 -13.84 5.59 -70.82
N GLU A 228 -14.72 5.33 -71.77
CA GLU A 228 -16.16 5.46 -71.64
C GLU A 228 -16.85 4.17 -72.05
N VAL A 229 -17.95 3.81 -71.40
CA VAL A 229 -18.88 2.78 -71.89
C VAL A 229 -20.17 3.47 -72.30
N VAL A 230 -20.51 3.37 -73.59
CA VAL A 230 -21.70 4.01 -74.17
C VAL A 230 -22.50 2.93 -74.89
N ASN A 231 -23.76 2.71 -74.52
CA ASN A 231 -24.61 1.68 -75.13
C ASN A 231 -23.94 0.29 -75.20
N ALA A 232 -23.37 -0.16 -74.07
CA ALA A 232 -22.62 -1.41 -73.93
C ALA A 232 -21.34 -1.54 -74.80
N VAL A 233 -20.87 -0.44 -75.38
CA VAL A 233 -19.62 -0.39 -76.15
C VAL A 233 -18.56 0.38 -75.37
N ALA A 234 -17.44 -0.27 -75.08
CA ALA A 234 -16.26 0.41 -74.55
C ALA A 234 -15.62 1.25 -75.67
N MET A 235 -15.34 2.51 -75.38
CA MET A 235 -14.71 3.44 -76.29
C MET A 235 -13.63 4.27 -75.60
N TRP A 236 -12.55 4.51 -76.34
CA TRP A 236 -11.49 5.42 -75.95
C TRP A 236 -11.65 6.69 -76.77
N GLN A 237 -11.77 7.83 -76.10
CA GLN A 237 -11.92 9.12 -76.78
C GLN A 237 -10.86 10.10 -76.28
N THR A 238 -10.09 10.64 -77.22
CA THR A 238 -9.02 11.60 -76.95
C THR A 238 -9.31 12.92 -77.65
N TYR A 239 -9.13 14.02 -76.94
CA TYR A 239 -9.27 15.38 -77.44
C TYR A 239 -7.89 16.03 -77.62
N VAL A 240 -7.69 16.68 -78.77
CA VAL A 240 -6.52 17.51 -79.08
C VAL A 240 -7.03 18.80 -79.74
N GLY A 241 -7.04 19.90 -78.98
CA GLY A 241 -7.76 21.13 -79.32
C GLY A 241 -9.27 20.88 -79.45
N GLU A 242 -9.87 21.34 -80.55
CA GLU A 242 -11.28 21.11 -80.88
C GLU A 242 -11.55 19.76 -81.58
N ARG A 243 -10.51 18.99 -81.91
CA ARG A 243 -10.64 17.70 -82.59
C ARG A 243 -10.78 16.57 -81.59
N SER A 244 -11.74 15.68 -81.83
CA SER A 244 -11.90 14.44 -81.07
C SER A 244 -11.54 13.22 -81.92
N TYR A 245 -10.74 12.33 -81.36
CA TYR A 245 -10.35 11.05 -81.94
C TYR A 245 -10.97 9.95 -81.11
N THR A 246 -11.76 9.08 -81.75
CA THR A 246 -12.52 8.04 -81.06
C THR A 246 -12.14 6.67 -81.58
N LEU A 247 -11.69 5.80 -80.68
CA LEU A 247 -11.55 4.38 -80.94
C LEU A 247 -12.76 3.66 -80.30
N ARG A 248 -13.68 3.15 -81.13
CA ARG A 248 -14.77 2.28 -80.66
C ARG A 248 -14.32 0.84 -80.74
N HIS A 249 -14.46 0.09 -79.65
CA HIS A 249 -14.40 -1.36 -79.75
C HIS A 249 -15.69 -1.85 -80.42
N PRO A 250 -15.63 -2.69 -81.47
CA PRO A 250 -16.83 -3.17 -82.14
C PRO A 250 -17.70 -3.97 -81.17
N ALA A 251 -19.01 -3.72 -81.21
CA ALA A 251 -20.00 -4.58 -80.57
C ALA A 251 -20.02 -5.92 -81.32
N VAL A 252 -19.22 -6.87 -80.83
CA VAL A 252 -19.18 -8.29 -81.19
C VAL A 252 -18.42 -8.68 -82.49
N THR A 253 -17.65 -9.77 -82.34
CA THR A 253 -16.89 -10.62 -83.30
C THR A 253 -15.53 -10.14 -83.85
N GLY A 254 -14.45 -10.39 -83.10
CA GLY A 254 -13.08 -10.40 -83.65
C GLY A 254 -11.99 -10.09 -82.61
N THR A 255 -11.07 -11.03 -82.41
CA THR A 255 -10.15 -11.17 -81.27
C THR A 255 -9.15 -10.01 -81.08
N VAL A 256 -9.28 -9.27 -79.97
CA VAL A 256 -8.14 -8.69 -79.26
C VAL A 256 -7.94 -9.58 -78.03
N ALA A 257 -6.75 -10.21 -77.93
CA ALA A 257 -6.26 -11.11 -76.88
C ALA A 257 -7.32 -11.71 -75.94
N ILE A 258 -7.56 -13.02 -76.06
CA ILE A 258 -8.40 -13.76 -75.11
C ILE A 258 -7.83 -13.58 -73.69
N ILE A 259 -8.76 -13.41 -72.75
CA ILE A 259 -8.52 -13.11 -71.34
C ILE A 259 -7.46 -14.02 -70.70
N GLU A 260 -7.31 -15.26 -71.20
CA GLU A 260 -6.31 -16.25 -70.77
C GLU A 260 -4.84 -15.79 -70.92
N GLU A 261 -4.52 -14.88 -71.84
CA GLU A 261 -3.15 -14.34 -71.99
C GLU A 261 -2.86 -13.17 -71.02
N LEU A 262 -3.90 -12.53 -70.45
CA LEU A 262 -3.78 -11.45 -69.47
C LEU A 262 -3.75 -11.95 -68.01
N TYR A 263 -4.11 -13.21 -67.75
CA TYR A 263 -4.15 -13.78 -66.40
C TYR A 263 -2.80 -14.30 -65.86
N LYS A 264 -1.70 -14.22 -66.62
CA LYS A 264 -0.41 -14.74 -66.15
C LYS A 264 0.38 -13.84 -65.20
N LYS A 265 -0.18 -12.73 -64.70
CA LYS A 265 0.50 -11.92 -63.69
C LYS A 265 -0.45 -11.03 -62.87
N SER A 266 -1.37 -11.64 -62.14
CA SER A 266 -1.93 -11.00 -60.95
C SER A 266 -2.03 -12.02 -59.83
N GLU A 267 -1.28 -11.76 -58.76
CA GLU A 267 -1.29 -12.52 -57.51
C GLU A 267 -2.62 -12.27 -56.77
N LEU A 268 -3.72 -12.77 -57.33
CA LEU A 268 -5.01 -12.81 -56.66
C LEU A 268 -5.27 -14.26 -56.27
N TYR A 269 -5.04 -14.55 -54.99
CA TYR A 269 -5.35 -15.84 -54.41
C TYR A 269 -6.82 -16.18 -54.64
N THR A 270 -7.08 -17.36 -55.18
CA THR A 270 -8.43 -17.95 -55.11
C THR A 270 -8.85 -18.08 -53.64
N VAL A 271 -10.16 -18.16 -53.32
CA VAL A 271 -10.62 -18.42 -51.94
C VAL A 271 -9.93 -19.67 -51.36
N THR A 272 -9.66 -20.66 -52.20
CA THR A 272 -8.89 -21.86 -51.85
C THR A 272 -7.41 -21.56 -51.55
N GLU A 273 -6.73 -20.74 -52.34
CA GLU A 273 -5.33 -20.33 -52.06
C GLU A 273 -5.22 -19.36 -50.88
N SER A 274 -6.20 -18.49 -50.67
CA SER A 274 -6.27 -17.61 -49.49
C SER A 274 -6.45 -18.44 -48.22
N ASN A 275 -7.31 -19.46 -48.24
CA ASN A 275 -7.47 -20.40 -47.14
C ASN A 275 -6.27 -21.34 -46.95
N ASN A 276 -5.42 -21.52 -47.96
CA ASN A 276 -4.20 -22.35 -47.89
C ASN A 276 -2.92 -21.56 -47.55
N ARG A 277 -2.89 -20.23 -47.75
CA ARG A 277 -1.72 -19.35 -47.46
C ARG A 277 -1.86 -18.55 -46.16
N PHE A 278 -3.09 -18.32 -45.68
CA PHE A 278 -3.36 -17.68 -44.41
C PHE A 278 -3.99 -18.70 -43.45
N GLY A 279 -3.80 -18.50 -42.15
CA GLY A 279 -4.34 -19.40 -41.15
C GLY A 279 -5.84 -19.64 -41.29
N TYR A 280 -6.29 -20.86 -41.04
CA TYR A 280 -7.70 -21.23 -41.00
C TYR A 280 -8.47 -20.26 -40.09
N LYS A 281 -9.68 -19.88 -40.51
CA LYS A 281 -10.51 -18.92 -39.78
C LYS A 281 -10.80 -19.44 -38.38
N ASN A 282 -10.58 -18.58 -37.39
CA ASN A 282 -10.99 -18.85 -36.02
C ASN A 282 -12.51 -18.78 -35.89
N ASP A 283 -13.05 -19.56 -34.97
CA ASP A 283 -14.47 -19.57 -34.64
C ASP A 283 -14.65 -19.11 -33.19
N ALA A 284 -15.75 -18.44 -32.87
CA ALA A 284 -15.96 -17.90 -31.53
C ALA A 284 -17.43 -17.69 -31.17
N LYS A 285 -17.73 -17.89 -29.89
CA LYS A 285 -18.98 -17.50 -29.24
C LYS A 285 -18.70 -16.37 -28.25
N LEU A 286 -19.11 -15.15 -28.59
CA LEU A 286 -18.81 -13.93 -27.84
C LEU A 286 -19.86 -13.64 -26.74
N ASP A 287 -20.19 -14.64 -25.94
CA ASP A 287 -21.13 -14.51 -24.81
C ASP A 287 -20.37 -14.41 -23.47
N GLN A 288 -21.12 -14.14 -22.38
CA GLN A 288 -20.59 -14.15 -21.01
C GLN A 288 -19.91 -15.49 -20.67
N ASN A 289 -20.51 -16.61 -21.12
CA ASN A 289 -19.91 -17.94 -21.09
C ASN A 289 -19.51 -18.35 -22.52
N GLY A 290 -18.42 -17.76 -22.97
CA GLY A 290 -17.97 -17.79 -24.36
C GLY A 290 -16.79 -18.71 -24.61
N TRP A 291 -16.42 -18.80 -25.89
CA TRP A 291 -15.23 -19.52 -26.32
C TRP A 291 -14.67 -18.95 -27.61
N TRP A 292 -13.40 -19.23 -27.84
CA TRP A 292 -12.70 -18.97 -29.09
C TRP A 292 -11.90 -20.22 -29.47
N LYS A 293 -11.97 -20.61 -30.74
CA LYS A 293 -11.26 -21.77 -31.29
C LYS A 293 -10.34 -21.30 -32.40
N CYS A 294 -9.07 -21.63 -32.25
CA CYS A 294 -8.07 -21.44 -33.28
C CYS A 294 -8.37 -22.36 -34.47
N GLY A 295 -8.57 -21.79 -35.66
CA GLY A 295 -8.79 -22.57 -36.87
C GLY A 295 -7.58 -23.43 -37.23
N ASP A 296 -6.36 -22.92 -36.99
CA ASP A 296 -5.11 -23.57 -37.38
C ASP A 296 -4.71 -24.73 -36.48
N THR A 297 -4.73 -24.48 -35.17
CA THR A 297 -4.18 -25.42 -34.19
C THR A 297 -5.26 -26.29 -33.55
N GLY A 298 -6.53 -25.92 -33.71
CA GLY A 298 -7.64 -26.53 -33.00
C GLY A 298 -7.72 -26.16 -31.51
N VAL A 299 -6.77 -25.37 -30.98
CA VAL A 299 -6.79 -24.91 -29.58
C VAL A 299 -8.05 -24.13 -29.30
N ILE A 300 -8.75 -24.50 -28.24
CA ILE A 300 -9.95 -23.85 -27.75
C ILE A 300 -9.61 -23.13 -26.45
N LEU A 301 -10.04 -21.87 -26.34
CA LEU A 301 -10.06 -21.09 -25.11
C LEU A 301 -11.52 -20.89 -24.72
N GLN A 302 -11.88 -21.20 -23.48
CA GLN A 302 -13.25 -21.00 -22.97
C GLN A 302 -13.21 -20.16 -21.71
N TRP A 303 -14.25 -19.38 -21.48
CA TRP A 303 -14.41 -18.58 -20.27
C TRP A 303 -15.86 -18.56 -19.83
N GLY A 304 -16.07 -18.24 -18.56
CA GLY A 304 -17.40 -18.03 -18.03
C GLY A 304 -17.39 -17.70 -16.55
N TYR A 305 -18.60 -17.69 -15.99
CA TYR A 305 -18.82 -17.57 -14.55
C TYR A 305 -19.51 -18.83 -14.02
N THR A 306 -19.37 -19.09 -12.73
CA THR A 306 -20.22 -20.05 -12.02
C THR A 306 -21.69 -19.61 -12.08
N GLU A 307 -22.62 -20.57 -12.10
CA GLU A 307 -24.06 -20.26 -12.16
C GLU A 307 -24.58 -19.68 -10.84
N LYS A 308 -23.91 -20.02 -9.73
CA LYS A 308 -24.19 -19.50 -8.40
C LYS A 308 -22.94 -18.91 -7.76
N LYS A 309 -23.16 -18.16 -6.68
CA LYS A 309 -22.08 -17.69 -5.81
C LYS A 309 -21.50 -18.87 -5.02
N LEU A 310 -20.18 -18.91 -4.92
CA LEU A 310 -19.45 -19.87 -4.12
C LEU A 310 -18.73 -19.16 -2.96
N ALA A 311 -18.94 -19.70 -1.75
CA ALA A 311 -18.15 -19.41 -0.56
C ALA A 311 -17.25 -20.60 -0.25
N GLU A 312 -17.37 -21.28 0.90
CA GLU A 312 -16.64 -22.52 1.21
C GLU A 312 -17.31 -23.74 0.54
N SER A 313 -17.35 -23.73 -0.80
CA SER A 313 -18.13 -24.69 -1.60
C SER A 313 -17.59 -24.84 -3.02
N SER A 314 -18.10 -25.86 -3.73
CA SER A 314 -17.72 -26.18 -5.11
C SER A 314 -18.94 -26.26 -6.03
N GLU A 315 -18.69 -26.03 -7.33
CA GLU A 315 -19.66 -26.22 -8.42
C GLU A 315 -18.99 -26.96 -9.57
N THR A 316 -19.72 -27.85 -10.24
CA THR A 316 -19.27 -28.44 -11.50
C THR A 316 -19.85 -27.62 -12.66
N ILE A 317 -18.98 -26.97 -13.42
CA ILE A 317 -19.36 -26.24 -14.62
C ILE A 317 -19.28 -27.15 -15.85
N THR A 318 -20.14 -26.89 -16.84
CA THR A 318 -20.08 -27.55 -18.15
C THR A 318 -19.57 -26.55 -19.17
N PHE A 319 -18.60 -26.95 -19.98
CA PHE A 319 -18.06 -26.10 -21.03
C PHE A 319 -19.09 -25.85 -22.14
N SER A 320 -19.11 -24.63 -22.67
CA SER A 320 -20.01 -24.23 -23.76
C SER A 320 -19.71 -24.94 -25.08
N THR A 321 -18.49 -25.45 -25.24
CA THR A 321 -18.11 -26.39 -26.30
C THR A 321 -17.25 -27.49 -25.69
N GLU A 322 -17.35 -28.73 -26.19
CA GLU A 322 -16.47 -29.80 -25.70
C GLU A 322 -15.03 -29.53 -26.15
N PHE A 323 -14.05 -29.95 -25.37
CA PHE A 323 -12.66 -30.11 -25.81
C PHE A 323 -12.51 -31.52 -26.40
N PRO A 324 -12.48 -31.69 -27.74
CA PRO A 324 -12.54 -33.00 -28.39
C PRO A 324 -11.49 -34.01 -27.93
N ARG A 325 -10.32 -33.56 -27.47
CA ARG A 325 -9.24 -34.43 -27.00
C ARG A 325 -9.03 -34.30 -25.50
N GLN A 326 -8.72 -33.08 -25.02
CA GLN A 326 -8.50 -32.83 -23.60
C GLN A 326 -8.54 -31.34 -23.26
N CYS A 327 -9.08 -31.02 -22.09
CA CYS A 327 -8.75 -29.77 -21.40
C CYS A 327 -7.33 -29.92 -20.81
N PHE A 328 -6.44 -28.95 -21.04
CA PHE A 328 -5.10 -28.95 -20.45
C PHE A 328 -5.11 -28.41 -19.01
N GLY A 329 -5.98 -27.44 -18.74
CA GLY A 329 -6.07 -26.78 -17.45
C GLY A 329 -6.79 -25.45 -17.55
N GLY A 330 -6.92 -24.78 -16.41
CA GLY A 330 -7.63 -23.52 -16.31
C GLY A 330 -7.26 -22.74 -15.06
N LEU A 331 -7.82 -21.54 -14.98
CA LEU A 331 -7.73 -20.66 -13.82
C LEU A 331 -9.14 -20.32 -13.34
N ALA A 332 -9.25 -20.02 -12.06
CA ALA A 332 -10.48 -19.57 -11.43
C ALA A 332 -10.15 -18.36 -10.56
N THR A 333 -10.93 -17.29 -10.67
CA THR A 333 -10.74 -16.06 -9.91
C THR A 333 -12.07 -15.56 -9.37
N PRO A 334 -12.16 -15.24 -8.07
CA PRO A 334 -13.34 -14.58 -7.51
C PRO A 334 -13.60 -13.24 -8.21
N SER A 335 -14.85 -12.99 -8.60
CA SER A 335 -15.26 -11.72 -9.20
C SER A 335 -16.15 -10.95 -8.23
N TYR A 336 -15.70 -9.76 -7.84
CA TYR A 336 -16.36 -8.95 -6.81
C TYR A 336 -17.00 -7.68 -7.39
N THR A 337 -18.22 -7.38 -6.95
CA THR A 337 -18.83 -6.06 -7.17
C THR A 337 -18.64 -5.18 -5.94
N ARG A 338 -17.64 -4.29 -5.98
CA ARG A 338 -17.38 -3.09 -5.14
C ARG A 338 -17.47 -3.14 -3.60
N ALA A 339 -17.93 -4.22 -2.96
CA ALA A 339 -18.12 -4.32 -1.50
C ALA A 339 -17.87 -5.73 -0.94
N HIS A 340 -16.77 -6.38 -1.32
CA HIS A 340 -16.34 -7.62 -0.68
C HIS A 340 -15.20 -7.36 0.32
N PHE A 341 -15.38 -7.84 1.54
CA PHE A 341 -14.47 -7.64 2.68
C PHE A 341 -13.75 -8.94 3.10
N SER A 342 -13.91 -10.04 2.35
CA SER A 342 -13.34 -11.35 2.63
C SER A 342 -12.18 -11.70 1.69
N ASN A 343 -11.18 -12.41 2.21
CA ASN A 343 -10.15 -13.03 1.39
C ASN A 343 -10.69 -14.39 0.91
N SER A 344 -10.84 -14.56 -0.41
CA SER A 344 -11.26 -15.82 -1.02
C SER A 344 -10.31 -16.20 -2.15
N SER A 345 -10.01 -17.49 -2.25
CA SER A 345 -9.22 -18.09 -3.32
C SER A 345 -10.09 -19.04 -4.11
N ALA A 346 -9.90 -19.12 -5.42
CA ALA A 346 -10.62 -20.05 -6.27
C ALA A 346 -9.67 -20.98 -7.01
N TYR A 347 -10.12 -22.22 -7.22
CA TYR A 347 -9.34 -23.29 -7.81
C TYR A 347 -10.13 -23.95 -8.93
N PHE A 348 -9.42 -24.23 -10.03
CA PHE A 348 -9.95 -24.93 -11.19
C PHE A 348 -9.47 -26.38 -11.18
N PHE A 349 -10.41 -27.33 -11.12
CA PHE A 349 -10.11 -28.76 -11.17
C PHE A 349 -10.70 -29.38 -12.44
N ASN A 350 -9.82 -29.72 -13.38
CA ASN A 350 -10.20 -30.41 -14.61
C ASN A 350 -10.63 -31.85 -14.32
N LEU A 351 -11.81 -32.26 -14.76
CA LEU A 351 -12.31 -33.64 -14.62
C LEU A 351 -11.75 -34.59 -15.70
N ASN A 352 -10.97 -34.07 -16.66
CA ASN A 352 -10.37 -34.81 -17.76
C ASN A 352 -11.37 -35.57 -18.65
N ASP A 353 -12.64 -35.14 -18.68
CA ASP A 353 -13.66 -35.68 -19.58
C ASP A 353 -13.89 -34.81 -20.83
N GLY A 354 -13.18 -33.67 -20.93
CA GLY A 354 -13.30 -32.70 -22.03
C GLY A 354 -14.59 -31.87 -22.00
N LYS A 355 -15.47 -32.06 -21.01
CA LYS A 355 -16.81 -31.45 -20.97
C LYS A 355 -17.04 -30.61 -19.73
N ARG A 356 -16.36 -30.93 -18.62
CA ARG A 356 -16.65 -30.33 -17.31
C ARG A 356 -15.38 -30.04 -16.51
N ALA A 357 -15.52 -29.10 -15.58
CA ALA A 357 -14.54 -28.84 -14.54
C ALA A 357 -15.24 -28.54 -13.21
N VAL A 358 -14.56 -28.78 -12.09
CA VAL A 358 -15.01 -28.37 -10.76
C VAL A 358 -14.33 -27.07 -10.39
N ILE A 359 -15.12 -26.05 -10.08
CA ILE A 359 -14.67 -24.79 -9.54
C ILE A 359 -14.89 -24.84 -8.03
N THR A 360 -13.83 -24.65 -7.26
CA THR A 360 -13.91 -24.62 -5.79
C THR A 360 -13.48 -23.25 -5.28
N CYS A 361 -14.23 -22.70 -4.34
CA CYS A 361 -13.87 -21.48 -3.64
C CYS A 361 -13.55 -21.83 -2.18
N ASP A 362 -12.50 -21.21 -1.66
CA ASP A 362 -12.07 -21.30 -0.27
C ASP A 362 -12.04 -19.89 0.32
N GLN A 363 -12.50 -19.73 1.56
CA GLN A 363 -12.63 -18.44 2.23
C GLN A 363 -11.93 -18.45 3.58
N SER A 364 -11.33 -17.32 3.96
CA SER A 364 -10.66 -17.18 5.25
C SER A 364 -11.62 -17.42 6.43
N THR A 365 -11.21 -18.20 7.42
CA THR A 365 -11.99 -18.48 8.65
C THR A 365 -12.50 -17.19 9.29
N GLY A 366 -13.82 -17.08 9.48
CA GLY A 366 -14.46 -15.91 10.10
C GLY A 366 -14.90 -14.81 9.13
N ALA A 367 -14.75 -15.02 7.81
CA ALA A 367 -15.38 -14.17 6.80
C ALA A 367 -16.91 -14.36 6.77
N PRO A 368 -17.70 -13.31 6.51
CA PRO A 368 -19.13 -13.46 6.23
C PRO A 368 -19.34 -14.29 4.96
N ASP A 369 -20.27 -15.24 5.01
CA ASP A 369 -20.58 -16.26 3.97
C ASP A 369 -21.31 -15.66 2.76
N ASP A 370 -20.82 -14.53 2.23
CA ASP A 370 -21.54 -13.73 1.23
C ASP A 370 -21.39 -14.26 -0.20
N GLY A 371 -20.48 -15.23 -0.40
CA GLY A 371 -20.18 -15.93 -1.66
C GLY A 371 -19.79 -15.02 -2.84
N SER A 372 -19.09 -15.55 -3.84
CA SER A 372 -18.79 -14.80 -5.05
C SER A 372 -19.02 -15.62 -6.31
N TYR A 373 -19.43 -14.96 -7.39
CA TYR A 373 -19.36 -15.58 -8.70
C TYR A 373 -17.89 -15.74 -9.07
N ILE A 374 -17.51 -16.94 -9.48
CA ILE A 374 -16.13 -17.23 -9.83
C ILE A 374 -16.01 -17.16 -11.35
N PHE A 375 -15.16 -16.25 -11.84
CA PHE A 375 -14.75 -16.26 -13.23
C PHE A 375 -13.81 -17.45 -13.44
N TRP A 376 -14.01 -18.20 -14.50
CA TRP A 376 -13.12 -19.28 -14.89
C TRP A 376 -12.69 -19.12 -16.34
N TRP A 377 -11.49 -19.62 -16.62
CA TRP A 377 -10.95 -19.71 -17.97
C TRP A 377 -10.27 -21.06 -18.14
N ALA A 378 -10.44 -21.70 -19.29
CA ALA A 378 -9.91 -23.01 -19.59
C ALA A 378 -9.32 -23.06 -21.00
N VAL A 379 -8.30 -23.90 -21.18
CA VAL A 379 -7.64 -24.14 -22.47
C VAL A 379 -7.51 -25.63 -22.74
N GLY A 380 -7.69 -26.02 -24.00
CA GLY A 380 -7.60 -27.41 -24.44
C GLY A 380 -7.69 -27.54 -25.95
N ILE A 381 -7.82 -28.79 -26.42
CA ILE A 381 -7.97 -29.15 -27.84
C ILE A 381 -8.92 -30.34 -28.01
#